data_AF-A0A561EN66-F1
#
_entry.id   AF-A0A561EN66-F1
#
_cell.length_a   1.000
_cell.length_b   1.000
_cell.length_c   1.000
_cell.angle_alpha   90.00
_cell.angle_beta   90.00
_cell.angle_gamma   90.00
#
_symmetry.space_group_name_H-M   'P 1'
#
loop_
_entity.id
_entity.type
_entity.pdbx_description
1 polymer ?
#
loop_
_entity_poly.entity_id
_entity_poly.type
_entity_poly.pdbx_seq_one_letter_code
_entity_poly.pdbx_strand_id
1 'polypeptide(L)'
;MTSPSTETPPTDPAERAKIFARYRQALKTERELKPLVRVMAAQDLKAGTATVAELARSTGMTAEVFRRMARDLEVPVDPRYEERAAASRKKPAAED
;
A
#
# COMPACT_ATOMS: atom_id res chain seq x y z
N MET A 1 -3.39 -17.73 4.24
CA MET A 1 -4.08 -17.62 5.55
C MET A 1 -3.04 -17.21 6.57
N THR A 2 -2.92 -15.92 6.86
CA THR A 2 -2.05 -15.45 7.94
C THR A 2 -2.93 -15.30 9.17
N SER A 3 -2.87 -16.28 10.07
CA SER A 3 -3.58 -16.24 11.34
C SER A 3 -3.22 -14.95 12.09
N PRO A 4 -4.17 -14.29 12.77
CA PRO A 4 -3.81 -13.20 13.67
C PRO A 4 -2.91 -13.77 14.77
N SER A 5 -1.68 -13.28 14.89
CA SER A 5 -0.82 -13.61 16.03
C SER A 5 -1.58 -13.22 17.30
N THR A 6 -2.00 -14.21 18.09
CA THR A 6 -2.46 -14.04 19.46
C THR A 6 -1.26 -13.77 20.35
N GLU A 7 -0.55 -12.66 20.10
CA GLU A 7 0.58 -12.25 20.92
C GLU A 7 0.03 -11.58 22.18
N THR A 8 -0.05 -12.35 23.27
CA THR A 8 -0.30 -11.79 24.60
C THR A 8 0.81 -10.79 24.89
N PRO A 9 0.50 -9.50 25.18
CA PRO A 9 1.53 -8.52 25.43
C PRO A 9 2.35 -8.92 26.66
N PRO A 10 3.68 -8.71 26.67
CA PRO A 10 4.50 -9.03 27.83
C PRO A 10 4.03 -8.23 29.04
N THR A 11 3.90 -8.90 30.19
CA THR A 11 3.50 -8.30 31.47
C THR A 11 4.67 -7.58 32.16
N ASP A 12 5.92 -7.95 31.86
CA ASP A 12 7.11 -7.29 32.40
C ASP A 12 7.27 -5.85 31.85
N PRO A 13 7.33 -4.83 32.72
CA PRO A 13 7.54 -3.44 32.30
C PRO A 13 8.83 -3.22 31.49
N ALA A 14 9.92 -3.94 31.79
CA ALA A 14 11.19 -3.75 31.10
C ALA A 14 11.14 -4.28 29.66
N GLU A 15 10.49 -5.43 29.43
CA GLU A 15 10.21 -5.94 28.09
C GLU A 15 9.30 -5.01 27.27
N ARG A 16 8.23 -4.49 27.88
CA ARG A 16 7.36 -3.50 27.20
C ARG A 16 8.12 -2.25 26.76
N ALA A 17 9.01 -1.74 27.62
CA ALA A 17 9.83 -0.58 27.29
C ALA A 17 10.75 -0.84 26.07
N LYS A 18 11.32 -2.05 25.96
CA LYS A 18 12.12 -2.45 24.79
C LYS A 18 11.28 -2.50 23.51
N ILE A 19 10.06 -3.03 23.57
CA ILE A 19 9.14 -3.06 22.42
C ILE A 19 8.78 -1.64 21.97
N PHE A 20 8.43 -0.76 22.90
CA PHE A 20 8.11 0.63 22.58
C PHE A 20 9.31 1.38 21.99
N ALA A 21 10.52 1.15 22.49
CA ALA A 21 11.74 1.72 21.91
C ALA A 21 11.96 1.24 20.47
N ARG A 22 11.80 -0.07 20.21
CA ARG A 22 11.88 -0.64 18.84
C ARG A 22 10.82 -0.06 17.91
N TYR A 23 9.58 0.05 18.38
CA TYR A 23 8.48 0.64 17.60
C TYR A 23 8.77 2.11 17.25
N ARG A 24 9.24 2.90 18.22
CA ARG A 24 9.65 4.29 17.98
C ARG A 24 10.76 4.40 16.93
N GLN A 25 11.75 3.51 16.98
CA GLN A 25 12.83 3.48 15.99
C GLN A 25 12.31 3.12 14.60
N ALA A 26 11.41 2.13 14.49
CA ALA A 26 10.78 1.77 13.23
C ALA A 26 10.00 2.94 12.61
N LEU A 27 9.25 3.70 13.43
CA LEU A 27 8.55 4.91 12.96
C LEU A 27 9.52 6.00 12.50
N LYS A 28 10.68 6.15 13.14
CA LYS A 28 11.72 7.09 12.68
C LYS A 28 12.23 6.69 11.30
N THR A 29 12.60 5.42 11.13
CA THR A 29 13.05 4.89 9.85
C THR A 29 11.97 5.00 8.77
N GLU A 30 10.70 4.72 9.09
CA GLU A 30 9.60 4.92 8.14
C GLU A 30 9.53 6.39 7.68
N ARG A 31 9.60 7.35 8.61
CA ARG A 31 9.57 8.78 8.27
C ARG A 31 10.71 9.21 7.36
N GLU A 32 11.89 8.63 7.53
CA GLU A 32 13.07 8.90 6.71
C GLU A 32 12.94 8.29 5.30
N LEU A 33 12.43 7.06 5.19
CA LEU A 33 12.33 6.35 3.91
C LEU A 33 11.09 6.74 3.09
N LYS A 34 10.00 7.13 3.73
CA LYS A 34 8.70 7.39 3.08
C LYS A 34 8.76 8.43 1.94
N PRO A 35 9.50 9.55 2.04
CA PRO A 35 9.66 10.48 0.92
C PRO A 35 10.36 9.81 -0.29
N LEU A 36 11.42 9.05 -0.06
CA LEU A 36 12.15 8.34 -1.12
C LEU A 36 11.27 7.29 -1.80
N VAL A 37 10.54 6.49 -1.01
CA VAL A 37 9.58 5.50 -1.52
C VAL A 37 8.54 6.18 -2.41
N ARG A 38 8.05 7.36 -2.03
CA ARG A 38 7.07 8.11 -2.84
C ARG A 38 7.66 8.60 -4.16
N VAL A 39 8.90 9.07 -4.17
CA VAL A 39 9.58 9.49 -5.40
C VAL A 39 9.78 8.31 -6.34
N MET A 40 10.25 7.18 -5.83
CA MET A 40 10.42 5.95 -6.62
C MET A 40 9.09 5.45 -7.17
N ALA A 41 8.06 5.37 -6.33
CA ALA A 41 6.71 4.96 -6.75
C ALA A 41 6.14 5.87 -7.85
N ALA A 42 6.36 7.19 -7.76
CA ALA A 42 5.93 8.13 -8.79
C ALA A 42 6.65 7.88 -10.13
N GLN A 43 7.96 7.60 -10.10
CA GLN A 43 8.74 7.26 -11.28
C GLN A 43 8.26 5.95 -11.90
N ASP A 44 8.03 4.92 -11.08
CA ASP A 44 7.59 3.61 -11.55
C ASP A 44 6.18 3.67 -12.15
N LEU A 45 5.27 4.43 -11.54
CA LEU A 45 3.93 4.67 -12.09
C LEU A 45 4.02 5.39 -13.43
N LYS A 46 4.82 6.45 -13.53
CA LYS A 46 4.97 7.22 -14.77
C LYS A 46 5.64 6.42 -15.89
N ALA A 47 6.57 5.54 -15.54
CA ALA A 47 7.24 4.65 -16.49
C ALA A 47 6.40 3.41 -16.86
N GLY A 48 5.30 3.16 -16.14
CA GLY A 48 4.49 1.94 -16.31
C GLY A 48 5.22 0.66 -15.90
N THR A 49 6.28 0.75 -15.09
CA THR A 49 7.09 -0.39 -14.65
C THR A 49 6.49 -1.10 -13.43
N ALA A 50 5.61 -0.42 -12.68
CA ALA A 50 4.88 -1.00 -11.56
C ALA A 50 3.43 -0.53 -11.52
N THR A 51 2.54 -1.43 -11.12
CA THR A 51 1.13 -1.14 -10.86
C THR A 51 0.92 -0.67 -9.42
N VAL A 52 -0.19 0.02 -9.17
CA VAL A 52 -0.66 0.40 -7.81
C VAL A 52 -0.68 -0.81 -6.86
N ALA A 53 -1.10 -1.99 -7.35
CA ALA A 53 -1.20 -3.20 -6.55
C ALA A 53 0.18 -3.74 -6.15
N GLU A 54 1.15 -3.70 -7.07
CA GLU A 54 2.53 -4.13 -6.80
C GLU A 54 3.23 -3.18 -5.83
N LEU A 55 3.02 -1.87 -5.97
CA LEU A 55 3.54 -0.87 -5.04
C LEU A 55 2.94 -1.02 -3.63
N ALA A 56 1.63 -1.26 -3.53
CA ALA A 56 0.98 -1.54 -2.24
C ALA A 56 1.55 -2.79 -1.57
N ARG A 57 1.72 -3.87 -2.34
CA ARG A 57 2.25 -5.14 -1.85
C ARG A 57 3.70 -5.03 -1.39
N SER A 58 4.54 -4.33 -2.14
CA SER A 58 5.98 -4.22 -1.85
C SER A 58 6.30 -3.27 -0.70
N THR A 59 5.54 -2.17 -0.58
CA THR A 59 5.80 -1.13 0.44
C THR A 59 5.02 -1.33 1.74
N GLY A 60 3.99 -2.19 1.73
CA GLY A 60 3.07 -2.34 2.85
C GLY A 60 2.11 -1.16 3.03
N MET A 61 2.13 -0.16 2.14
CA MET A 61 1.18 0.95 2.14
C MET A 61 -0.13 0.55 1.46
N THR A 62 -1.21 1.29 1.75
CA THR A 62 -2.51 1.01 1.13
C THR A 62 -2.50 1.40 -0.35
N ALA A 63 -3.23 0.63 -1.17
CA ALA A 63 -3.40 0.93 -2.59
C ALA A 63 -4.00 2.32 -2.85
N GLU A 64 -4.74 2.90 -1.90
CA GLU A 64 -5.28 4.26 -2.03
C GLU A 64 -4.18 5.33 -2.09
N VAL A 65 -3.06 5.13 -1.38
CA VAL A 65 -1.92 6.06 -1.45
C VAL A 65 -1.40 6.16 -2.87
N PHE A 66 -1.25 5.03 -3.55
CA PHE A 66 -0.73 4.97 -4.91
C PHE A 66 -1.78 5.36 -5.95
N ARG A 67 -3.07 5.07 -5.72
CA ARG A 67 -4.15 5.57 -6.60
C ARG A 67 -4.23 7.08 -6.62
N ARG A 68 -4.09 7.73 -5.44
CA ARG A 68 -4.04 9.19 -5.36
C ARG A 68 -2.81 9.74 -6.10
N MET A 69 -1.65 9.12 -5.89
CA MET A 69 -0.43 9.51 -6.58
C MET A 69 -0.55 9.39 -8.10
N ALA A 70 -1.10 8.29 -8.62
CA ALA A 70 -1.33 8.11 -10.04
C ALA A 70 -2.28 9.16 -10.63
N ARG A 71 -3.35 9.53 -9.89
CA ARG A 71 -4.26 10.62 -10.27
C ARG A 71 -3.54 11.97 -10.30
N ASP A 72 -2.78 12.30 -9.26
CA ASP A 72 -2.05 13.57 -9.15
C ASP A 72 -0.97 13.72 -10.23
N LEU A 73 -0.44 12.60 -10.75
CA LEU A 73 0.57 12.55 -11.81
C LEU A 73 -0.02 12.38 -13.22
N GLU A 74 -1.35 12.35 -13.35
CA GLU A 74 -2.07 12.10 -14.61
C GLU A 74 -1.59 10.83 -15.34
N VAL A 75 -1.15 9.82 -14.58
CA VAL A 75 -0.69 8.55 -15.15
C VAL A 75 -1.89 7.79 -15.69
N PRO A 76 -1.88 7.38 -16.98
CA PRO A 76 -2.95 6.58 -17.56
C PRO A 76 -3.16 5.32 -16.74
N VAL A 77 -4.42 5.03 -16.43
CA VAL A 77 -4.79 3.80 -15.74
C VAL A 77 -4.42 2.63 -16.66
N ASP A 78 -3.73 1.60 -16.12
CA ASP A 78 -3.28 0.44 -16.91
C ASP A 78 -4.44 -0.08 -17.79
N PRO A 79 -4.23 -0.31 -19.09
CA PRO A 79 -5.30 -0.74 -20.01
C PRO A 79 -6.03 -2.00 -19.54
N ARG A 80 -5.36 -2.90 -18.81
CA ARG A 80 -5.97 -4.12 -18.23
C ARG A 80 -6.99 -3.78 -17.14
N TYR A 81 -6.80 -2.66 -16.45
CA TYR A 81 -7.78 -2.13 -15.51
C TYR A 81 -8.95 -1.48 -16.26
N GLU A 82 -8.69 -0.76 -17.36
CA GLU A 82 -9.77 -0.27 -18.22
C GLU A 82 -10.62 -1.41 -18.80
N GLU A 83 -10.00 -2.50 -19.25
CA GLU A 83 -10.69 -3.70 -19.74
C GLU A 83 -11.56 -4.35 -18.64
N ARG A 84 -11.05 -4.47 -17.41
CA ARG A 84 -11.83 -4.98 -16.28
C ARG A 84 -12.95 -4.04 -15.86
N ALA A 85 -12.69 -2.72 -15.82
CA ALA A 85 -13.69 -1.72 -15.51
C ALA A 85 -14.77 -1.66 -16.60
N ALA A 86 -14.40 -1.74 -17.88
CA ALA A 86 -15.31 -1.83 -19.01
C ALA A 86 -16.16 -3.12 -18.94
N ALA A 87 -15.55 -4.26 -18.59
CA ALA A 87 -16.28 -5.51 -18.37
C ALA A 87 -17.29 -5.40 -17.22
N SER A 88 -16.97 -4.67 -16.15
CA SER A 88 -17.91 -4.42 -15.03
C SER A 88 -19.03 -3.45 -15.39
N ARG A 89 -18.79 -2.43 -16.23
CA ARG A 89 -19.82 -1.52 -16.76
C ARG A 89 -20.74 -2.21 -17.78
N LYS A 90 -20.23 -3.24 -18.47
CA LYS A 90 -20.99 -4.08 -19.41
C LYS A 90 -21.79 -5.21 -18.76
N LYS A 91 -21.69 -5.43 -17.44
CA LYS A 91 -22.68 -6.26 -16.76
C LYS A 91 -23.95 -5.43 -16.59
N PRO A 92 -25.03 -5.68 -17.37
CA PRO A 92 -26.32 -5.12 -16.98
C PRO A 92 -26.65 -5.66 -15.59
N ALA A 93 -27.37 -4.85 -14.80
CA ALA A 93 -28.06 -5.34 -13.63
C ALA A 93 -28.81 -6.61 -14.03
N ALA A 94 -28.36 -7.76 -13.53
CA ALA A 94 -29.20 -8.93 -13.49
C ALA A 94 -30.26 -8.61 -12.44
N GLU A 95 -31.38 -8.04 -12.92
CA GLU A 95 -32.65 -7.99 -12.21
C GLU A 95 -33.20 -9.43 -12.06
N ASP A 96 -33.90 -9.63 -10.93
CA ASP A 96 -34.67 -10.78 -10.42
C ASP A 96 -33.91 -12.07 -9.99
#